data_AF-A0A7V5STL6-F1
#
_entry.id   AF-A0A7V5STL6-F1
#
_cell.length_a   1.000
_cell.length_b   1.000
_cell.length_c   1.000
_cell.angle_alpha   90.00
_cell.angle_beta   90.00
_cell.angle_gamma   90.00
#
_symmetry.space_group_name_H-M   'P 1'
#
loop_
_entity.id
_entity.type
_entity.pdbx_description
1 polymer ?
#
loop_
_entity_poly.entity_id
_entity_poly.type
_entity_poly.pdbx_seq_one_letter_code
_entity_poly.pdbx_strand_id
1 'polypeptide(L)'
;MKKFLFLSIIVIGMLNNTNAVKTITVSSPNNMLKAEIISDNGFFTYRVLYKDDVVIDYSKLGLILENDDFFSDLKIKKIEKAIKIHDEYQLLNEKKSFCTYDANRQVLKVSNKQNEEMEIIFQVSNDGVAFSYKLNGNGNDIKKINIEKSSFHFPSGTKAWLHPHTNAQTGWCNVEPCYESHYSQDIEAGTPAPEKAGWSFPALFKTNSNWVLITESGVGPTYCGSRLAQFSPDREYFIAFPQAGETTMKDAPVFPQSVLPWQTPWRIIIVGNLGTIVESTLVTDLAYPQQVSNTDFVKPGKASWSWILYKDESVIYDVQKQYIDFASWMGWDYCLIDADWHIKIGYERLQQLI
;
A
#
# COMPACT_ATOMS: atom_id res chain seq x y z
N MET A 1 8.72 84.13 11.03
CA MET A 1 7.70 83.07 11.23
C MET A 1 7.72 82.12 10.04
N LYS A 2 8.40 80.96 10.14
CA LYS A 2 8.39 79.90 9.13
C LYS A 2 7.84 78.64 9.78
N LYS A 3 6.64 78.20 9.39
CA LYS A 3 6.03 76.94 9.83
C LYS A 3 6.54 75.83 8.92
N PHE A 4 7.29 74.89 9.46
CA PHE A 4 7.60 73.62 8.80
C PHE A 4 6.45 72.64 9.04
N LEU A 5 5.87 72.15 7.95
CA LEU A 5 4.87 71.07 7.96
C LEU A 5 5.61 69.74 8.09
N PHE A 6 5.42 69.01 9.19
CA PHE A 6 5.90 67.63 9.33
C PHE A 6 4.88 66.70 8.67
N LEU A 7 5.29 66.04 7.60
CA LEU A 7 4.51 64.99 6.92
C LEU A 7 4.85 63.64 7.57
N SER A 8 3.95 63.10 8.40
CA SER A 8 4.11 61.76 8.98
C SER A 8 3.80 60.71 7.92
N ILE A 9 4.84 59.99 7.48
CA ILE A 9 4.72 58.80 6.63
C ILE A 9 4.25 57.64 7.51
N ILE A 10 3.00 57.20 7.32
CA ILE A 10 2.48 55.97 7.91
C ILE A 10 3.00 54.80 7.07
N VAL A 11 3.97 54.07 7.62
CA VAL A 11 4.44 52.80 7.07
C VAL A 11 3.41 51.73 7.47
N ILE A 12 2.51 51.38 6.54
CA ILE A 12 1.63 50.22 6.68
C ILE A 12 2.51 48.99 6.45
N GLY A 13 2.90 48.33 7.54
CA GLY A 13 3.57 47.03 7.47
C GLY A 13 2.60 46.00 6.87
N MET A 14 2.96 45.45 5.71
CA MET A 14 2.31 44.24 5.18
C MET A 14 2.62 43.10 6.16
N LEU A 15 1.64 42.74 6.99
CA LEU A 15 1.64 41.50 7.74
C LEU A 15 1.55 40.35 6.73
N ASN A 16 2.70 39.80 6.36
CA ASN A 16 2.73 38.49 5.71
C ASN A 16 2.12 37.50 6.70
N ASN A 17 0.90 37.03 6.40
CA ASN A 17 0.30 35.86 7.04
C ASN A 17 1.13 34.64 6.66
N THR A 18 2.26 34.44 7.33
CA THR A 18 2.97 33.16 7.30
C THR A 18 2.11 32.18 8.06
N ASN A 19 1.50 31.22 7.36
CA ASN A 19 0.84 30.10 8.01
C ASN A 19 1.88 29.38 8.88
N ALA A 20 1.65 29.34 10.19
CA ALA A 20 2.59 28.71 11.10
C ALA A 20 2.70 27.21 10.78
N VAL A 21 3.94 26.70 10.70
CA VAL A 21 4.22 25.28 10.58
C VAL A 21 3.54 24.56 11.74
N LYS A 22 2.71 23.56 11.42
CA LYS A 22 1.98 22.79 12.43
C LYS A 22 2.43 21.34 12.39
N THR A 23 2.91 20.83 13.52
CA THR A 23 3.29 19.42 13.69
C THR A 23 2.28 18.72 14.59
N ILE A 24 1.78 17.57 14.13
CA ILE A 24 0.88 16.68 14.86
C ILE A 24 1.61 15.36 15.03
N THR A 25 1.78 14.90 16.27
CA THR A 25 2.46 13.64 16.57
C THR A 25 1.46 12.60 17.05
N VAL A 26 1.54 11.39 16.49
CA VAL A 26 0.83 10.20 16.98
C VAL A 26 1.87 9.11 17.28
N SER A 27 1.80 8.55 18.49
CA SER A 27 2.73 7.52 18.96
C SER A 27 2.04 6.16 19.01
N SER A 28 2.81 5.08 18.89
CA SER A 28 2.33 3.72 19.16
C SER A 28 1.89 3.54 20.62
N PRO A 29 1.10 2.51 20.95
CA PRO A 29 0.74 2.19 22.33
C PRO A 29 1.94 2.09 23.30
N ASN A 30 3.08 1.56 22.84
CA ASN A 30 4.32 1.45 23.62
C ASN A 30 5.27 2.66 23.49
N ASN A 31 4.88 3.69 22.74
CA ASN A 31 5.65 4.90 22.46
C ASN A 31 7.00 4.72 21.73
N MET A 32 7.28 3.52 21.20
CA MET A 32 8.51 3.26 20.44
C MET A 32 8.41 3.75 18.99
N LEU A 33 7.24 3.73 18.37
CA LEU A 33 6.99 4.29 17.04
C LEU A 33 6.25 5.61 17.15
N LYS A 34 6.64 6.57 16.32
CA LYS A 34 5.98 7.88 16.22
C LYS A 34 5.86 8.26 14.75
N ALA A 35 4.67 8.71 14.35
CA ALA A 35 4.49 9.44 13.10
C ALA A 35 4.27 10.91 13.42
N GLU A 36 5.05 11.77 12.78
CA GLU A 36 4.90 13.22 12.85
C GLU A 36 4.35 13.71 11.52
N ILE A 37 3.20 14.37 11.56
CA ILE A 37 2.51 14.94 10.39
C ILE A 37 2.71 16.44 10.43
N ILE A 38 3.32 16.99 9.39
CA ILE A 38 3.71 18.39 9.30
C ILE A 38 2.89 19.06 8.21
N SER A 39 2.17 20.12 8.58
CA SER A 39 1.55 21.04 7.65
C SER A 39 2.41 22.31 7.56
N ASP A 40 2.92 22.59 6.36
CA ASP A 40 3.72 23.76 6.07
C ASP A 40 3.28 24.37 4.74
N ASN A 41 2.90 25.65 4.75
CA ASN A 41 2.49 26.41 3.56
C ASN A 41 1.49 25.67 2.64
N GLY A 42 0.53 24.95 3.22
CA GLY A 42 -0.51 24.24 2.48
C GLY A 42 -0.11 22.87 1.94
N PHE A 43 1.12 22.42 2.19
CA PHE A 43 1.57 21.06 1.91
C PHE A 43 1.58 20.22 3.19
N PHE A 44 1.33 18.92 3.02
CA PHE A 44 1.43 17.96 4.10
C PHE A 44 2.60 17.02 3.84
N THR A 45 3.44 16.89 4.84
CA THR A 45 4.50 15.88 4.88
C THR A 45 4.38 15.06 6.16
N TYR A 46 5.06 13.92 6.22
CA TYR A 46 5.21 13.13 7.42
C TYR A 46 6.63 12.59 7.55
N ARG A 47 7.01 12.22 8.77
CA ARG A 47 8.19 11.41 9.03
C ARG A 47 7.88 10.36 10.10
N VAL A 48 8.64 9.27 10.11
CA VAL A 48 8.48 8.16 11.06
C VAL A 48 9.75 7.98 11.87
N LEU A 49 9.59 7.92 13.18
CA LEU A 49 10.65 7.66 14.13
C LEU A 49 10.42 6.33 14.84
N TYR A 50 11.48 5.54 15.00
CA TYR A 50 11.50 4.33 15.83
C TYR A 50 12.59 4.42 16.88
N LYS A 51 12.22 4.42 18.16
CA LYS A 51 13.14 4.64 19.29
C LYS A 51 14.01 5.88 19.10
N ASP A 52 13.39 6.94 18.57
CA ASP A 52 13.97 8.24 18.22
C ASP A 52 14.92 8.25 17.00
N ASP A 53 15.19 7.10 16.36
CA ASP A 53 15.82 7.05 15.04
C ASP A 53 14.82 7.44 13.94
N VAL A 54 15.19 8.36 13.05
CA VAL A 54 14.40 8.63 11.84
C VAL A 54 14.57 7.46 10.89
N VAL A 55 13.47 6.77 10.58
CA VAL A 55 13.45 5.62 9.65
C VAL A 55 12.81 5.99 8.31
N ILE A 56 11.89 6.96 8.32
CA ILE A 56 11.35 7.64 7.14
C ILE A 56 11.48 9.13 7.42
N ASP A 57 12.21 9.84 6.57
CA ASP A 57 12.37 11.29 6.62
C ASP A 57 11.16 11.99 5.98
N TYR A 58 11.17 13.33 5.94
CA TYR A 58 10.08 14.14 5.40
C TYR A 58 9.62 13.65 4.03
N SER A 59 8.42 13.10 4.03
CA SER A 59 7.78 12.41 2.91
C SER A 59 6.42 13.05 2.63
N LYS A 60 6.04 13.16 1.37
CA LYS A 60 4.86 13.90 0.92
C LYS A 60 3.58 13.12 1.19
N LEU A 61 2.49 13.85 1.34
CA LEU A 61 1.12 13.35 1.40
C LEU A 61 0.25 14.14 0.42
N GLY A 62 -0.76 13.48 -0.14
CA GLY A 62 -1.81 14.14 -0.92
C GLY A 62 -2.25 13.36 -2.15
N LEU A 63 -3.35 13.81 -2.74
CA LEU A 63 -3.96 13.23 -3.93
C LEU A 63 -4.20 14.32 -4.98
N ILE A 64 -4.08 13.97 -6.25
CA ILE A 64 -4.55 14.80 -7.36
C ILE A 64 -5.62 14.00 -8.09
N LEU A 65 -6.84 14.52 -8.04
CA LEU A 65 -7.98 13.98 -8.75
C LEU A 65 -8.11 14.65 -10.12
N GLU A 66 -9.01 14.15 -10.95
CA GLU A 66 -9.29 14.74 -12.26
C GLU A 66 -9.76 16.20 -12.18
N ASN A 67 -10.59 16.52 -11.18
CA ASN A 67 -11.19 17.85 -11.01
C ASN A 67 -10.89 18.52 -9.67
N ASP A 68 -10.06 17.90 -8.80
CA ASP A 68 -9.78 18.37 -7.45
C ASP A 68 -8.28 18.18 -7.11
N ASP A 69 -7.70 19.12 -6.36
CA ASP A 69 -6.31 19.05 -5.85
C ASP A 69 -6.33 18.92 -4.33
N PHE A 70 -5.85 17.79 -3.81
CA PHE A 70 -5.64 17.52 -2.40
C PHE A 70 -4.16 17.31 -2.06
N PHE A 71 -3.27 18.02 -2.75
CA PHE A 71 -1.83 18.02 -2.51
C PHE A 71 -1.32 19.41 -2.13
N SER A 72 -1.83 20.46 -2.79
CA SER A 72 -1.38 21.85 -2.58
C SER A 72 -2.44 22.72 -1.91
N ASP A 73 -1.99 23.77 -1.22
CA ASP A 73 -2.85 24.81 -0.61
C ASP A 73 -3.96 24.28 0.32
N LEU A 74 -3.68 23.16 0.98
CA LEU A 74 -4.59 22.52 1.91
C LEU A 74 -4.69 23.30 3.22
N LYS A 75 -5.91 23.39 3.75
CA LYS A 75 -6.19 24.04 5.04
C LYS A 75 -6.68 23.01 6.04
N ILE A 76 -6.09 22.99 7.24
CA ILE A 76 -6.60 22.19 8.35
C ILE A 76 -7.93 22.78 8.81
N LYS A 77 -9.02 22.03 8.63
CA LYS A 77 -10.34 22.35 9.19
C LYS A 77 -10.43 21.89 10.64
N LYS A 78 -9.97 20.67 10.91
CA LYS A 78 -10.05 20.05 12.24
C LYS A 78 -8.97 19.01 12.44
N ILE A 79 -8.44 18.95 13.65
CA ILE A 79 -7.62 17.82 14.13
C ILE A 79 -8.50 17.10 15.14
N GLU A 80 -8.93 15.88 14.81
CA GLU A 80 -9.72 15.08 15.73
C GLU A 80 -8.86 14.65 16.92
N LYS A 81 -9.49 14.42 18.08
CA LYS A 81 -8.78 13.86 19.23
C LYS A 81 -8.30 12.45 18.85
N ALA A 82 -7.03 12.14 19.11
CA ALA A 82 -6.52 10.79 18.91
C ALA A 82 -7.33 9.77 19.73
N ILE A 83 -7.64 8.63 19.11
CA ILE A 83 -8.38 7.53 19.75
C ILE A 83 -7.54 6.25 19.74
N LYS A 84 -7.82 5.37 20.71
CA LYS A 84 -7.27 4.01 20.71
C LYS A 84 -8.14 3.13 19.82
N ILE A 85 -7.49 2.30 19.02
CA ILE A 85 -8.09 1.24 18.22
C ILE A 85 -7.68 -0.08 18.87
N HIS A 86 -8.65 -0.97 18.98
CA HIS A 86 -8.47 -2.33 19.46
C HIS A 86 -9.35 -3.23 18.59
N ASP A 87 -8.78 -4.32 18.09
CA ASP A 87 -9.50 -5.36 17.36
C ASP A 87 -8.94 -6.74 17.69
N GLU A 88 -9.77 -7.77 17.59
CA GLU A 88 -9.42 -9.17 17.82
C GLU A 88 -10.10 -10.03 16.76
N TYR A 89 -9.31 -10.85 16.07
CA TYR A 89 -9.82 -11.69 14.99
C TYR A 89 -9.05 -12.99 14.84
N GLN A 90 -9.70 -13.98 14.21
CA GLN A 90 -9.11 -15.28 13.94
C GLN A 90 -8.85 -15.43 12.44
N LEU A 91 -7.64 -15.87 12.08
CA LEU A 91 -7.28 -16.23 10.71
C LEU A 91 -7.33 -17.75 10.55
N LEU A 92 -7.95 -18.20 9.45
CA LEU A 92 -8.07 -19.62 9.14
C LEU A 92 -6.77 -20.22 8.58
N ASN A 93 -6.05 -19.43 7.77
CA ASN A 93 -4.82 -19.87 7.11
C ASN A 93 -3.88 -18.69 6.91
N GLU A 94 -2.98 -18.48 7.88
CA GLU A 94 -1.92 -17.48 7.84
C GLU A 94 -0.87 -17.84 8.91
N LYS A 95 0.19 -17.04 9.01
CA LYS A 95 1.28 -17.23 9.99
C LYS A 95 0.84 -17.26 11.47
N LYS A 96 -0.35 -16.76 11.79
CA LYS A 96 -0.89 -16.64 13.16
C LYS A 96 -2.40 -16.90 13.15
N SER A 97 -2.90 -17.72 14.08
CA SER A 97 -4.32 -18.08 14.16
C SER A 97 -5.18 -17.04 14.88
N PHE A 98 -4.71 -16.47 15.99
CA PHE A 98 -5.41 -15.44 16.75
C PHE A 98 -4.62 -14.14 16.73
N CYS A 99 -5.22 -13.07 16.23
CA CYS A 99 -4.62 -11.76 16.10
C CYS A 99 -5.30 -10.77 17.04
N THR A 100 -4.49 -9.89 17.63
CA THR A 100 -4.93 -8.74 18.42
C THR A 100 -4.23 -7.54 17.83
N TYR A 101 -5.00 -6.52 17.48
CA TYR A 101 -4.50 -5.30 16.87
C TYR A 101 -4.79 -4.12 17.79
N ASP A 102 -3.72 -3.48 18.28
CA ASP A 102 -3.79 -2.26 19.07
C ASP A 102 -3.03 -1.13 18.38
N ALA A 103 -3.69 0.01 18.20
CA ALA A 103 -3.09 1.19 17.59
C ALA A 103 -3.66 2.49 18.16
N ASN A 104 -2.94 3.59 17.95
CA ASN A 104 -3.49 4.93 18.14
C ASN A 104 -3.81 5.54 16.78
N ARG A 105 -5.04 6.04 16.61
CA ARG A 105 -5.50 6.69 15.38
C ARG A 105 -5.56 8.20 15.54
N GLN A 106 -4.99 8.91 14.56
CA GLN A 106 -5.08 10.36 14.43
C GLN A 106 -5.73 10.71 13.08
N VAL A 107 -6.75 11.57 13.10
CA VAL A 107 -7.47 12.02 11.89
C VAL A 107 -7.34 13.54 11.76
N LEU A 108 -6.91 13.99 10.58
CA LEU A 108 -6.88 15.41 10.21
C LEU A 108 -7.89 15.63 9.09
N LYS A 109 -8.86 16.51 9.33
CA LYS A 109 -9.78 16.99 8.29
C LYS A 109 -9.17 18.21 7.63
N VAL A 110 -8.96 18.11 6.33
CA VAL A 110 -8.38 19.17 5.51
C VAL A 110 -9.36 19.55 4.40
N SER A 111 -9.26 20.79 3.91
CA SER A 111 -9.99 21.22 2.73
C SER A 111 -9.07 21.83 1.68
N ASN A 112 -9.38 21.61 0.42
CA ASN A 112 -8.68 22.25 -0.70
C ASN A 112 -9.18 23.69 -0.94
N LYS A 113 -8.69 24.33 -2.02
CA LYS A 113 -9.09 25.68 -2.43
C LYS A 113 -10.59 25.81 -2.75
N GLN A 114 -11.20 24.75 -3.25
CA GLN A 114 -12.62 24.64 -3.59
C GLN A 114 -13.50 24.37 -2.37
N ASN A 115 -12.91 24.21 -1.17
CA ASN A 115 -13.55 23.78 0.07
C ASN A 115 -14.08 22.33 0.06
N GLU A 116 -13.67 21.50 -0.89
CA GLU A 116 -13.89 20.06 -0.82
C GLU A 116 -13.04 19.48 0.31
N GLU A 117 -13.54 18.44 0.99
CA GLU A 117 -12.93 17.89 2.20
C GLU A 117 -12.32 16.50 1.99
N MET A 118 -11.16 16.30 2.62
CA MET A 118 -10.48 15.02 2.72
C MET A 118 -10.02 14.80 4.15
N GLU A 119 -10.06 13.56 4.62
CA GLU A 119 -9.43 13.14 5.87
C GLU A 119 -8.08 12.49 5.56
N ILE A 120 -7.04 12.91 6.28
CA ILE A 120 -5.76 12.22 6.35
C ILE A 120 -5.78 11.42 7.65
N ILE A 121 -5.72 10.09 7.53
CA ILE A 121 -5.89 9.17 8.66
C ILE A 121 -4.56 8.45 8.88
N PHE A 122 -4.01 8.55 10.08
CA PHE A 122 -2.86 7.77 10.53
C PHE A 122 -3.28 6.79 11.63
N GLN A 123 -2.77 5.57 11.56
CA GLN A 123 -2.82 4.57 12.63
C GLN A 123 -1.40 4.13 12.95
N VAL A 124 -1.01 4.16 14.22
CA VAL A 124 0.31 3.75 14.68
C VAL A 124 0.16 2.61 15.68
N SER A 125 0.55 1.41 15.26
CA SER A 125 0.66 0.20 16.09
C SER A 125 2.09 0.07 16.61
N ASN A 126 2.35 -0.97 17.40
CA ASN A 126 3.69 -1.21 17.97
C ASN A 126 4.70 -1.73 16.93
N ASP A 127 4.23 -2.26 15.80
CA ASP A 127 5.01 -2.85 14.73
C ASP A 127 4.99 -2.03 13.42
N GLY A 128 4.17 -0.98 13.32
CA GLY A 128 4.22 -0.11 12.15
C GLY A 128 3.35 1.15 12.22
N VAL A 129 3.49 1.96 11.17
CA VAL A 129 2.66 3.12 10.86
C VAL A 129 1.87 2.80 9.60
N ALA A 130 0.59 3.14 9.60
CA ALA A 130 -0.22 3.10 8.40
C ALA A 130 -0.96 4.42 8.20
N PHE A 131 -1.15 4.81 6.94
CA PHE A 131 -1.98 5.96 6.61
C PHE A 131 -2.88 5.72 5.40
N SER A 132 -3.98 6.46 5.34
CA SER A 132 -4.98 6.38 4.27
C SER A 132 -5.67 7.74 4.13
N TYR A 133 -6.22 8.01 2.94
CA TYR A 133 -7.03 9.19 2.69
C TYR A 133 -8.50 8.80 2.57
N LYS A 134 -9.39 9.61 3.13
CA LYS A 134 -10.83 9.47 2.95
C LYS A 134 -11.42 10.73 2.34
N LEU A 135 -11.92 10.61 1.13
CA LEU A 135 -12.68 11.66 0.45
C LEU A 135 -14.12 11.62 0.99
N ASN A 136 -14.55 12.72 1.59
CA ASN A 136 -15.87 12.85 2.20
C ASN A 136 -16.87 13.41 1.18
N GLY A 137 -18.13 12.99 1.26
CA GLY A 137 -19.20 13.45 0.37
C GLY A 137 -20.27 12.38 0.21
N ASN A 138 -21.42 12.79 -0.35
CA ASN A 138 -22.60 11.93 -0.52
C ASN A 138 -23.13 11.98 -1.97
N GLY A 139 -22.27 12.29 -2.93
CA GLY A 139 -22.63 12.42 -4.35
C GLY A 139 -22.45 11.12 -5.13
N ASN A 140 -23.21 10.98 -6.22
CA ASN A 140 -23.11 9.85 -7.16
C ASN A 140 -22.09 10.10 -8.28
N ASP A 141 -21.44 11.27 -8.29
CA ASP A 141 -20.42 11.60 -9.28
C ASP A 141 -19.19 10.72 -9.05
N ILE A 142 -18.69 10.15 -10.14
CA ILE A 142 -17.46 9.36 -10.11
C ILE A 142 -16.29 10.32 -9.88
N LYS A 143 -15.54 10.09 -8.80
CA LYS A 143 -14.26 10.71 -8.53
C LYS A 143 -13.16 9.79 -9.03
N LYS A 144 -12.15 10.36 -9.70
CA LYS A 144 -11.01 9.64 -10.26
C LYS A 144 -9.72 10.26 -9.73
N ILE A 145 -8.85 9.44 -9.16
CA ILE A 145 -7.53 9.89 -8.69
C ILE A 145 -6.52 9.64 -9.79
N ASN A 146 -5.94 10.72 -10.33
CA ASN A 146 -4.94 10.62 -11.40
C ASN A 146 -3.55 10.36 -10.83
N ILE A 147 -3.23 10.93 -9.65
CA ILE A 147 -1.91 10.80 -9.02
C ILE A 147 -2.10 10.72 -7.50
N GLU A 148 -1.45 9.74 -6.87
CA GLU A 148 -1.16 9.79 -5.44
C GLU A 148 0.24 10.37 -5.22
N LYS A 149 0.35 11.43 -4.42
CA LYS A 149 1.61 12.14 -4.12
C LYS A 149 2.35 11.58 -2.92
N SER A 150 1.79 10.56 -2.26
CA SER A 150 2.43 9.86 -1.15
C SER A 150 3.83 9.40 -1.54
N SER A 151 4.79 9.69 -0.68
CA SER A 151 6.18 9.26 -0.85
C SER A 151 6.76 8.64 0.42
N PHE A 152 7.97 8.10 0.29
CA PHE A 152 8.76 7.48 1.34
C PHE A 152 10.23 7.87 1.13
N HIS A 153 10.68 8.89 1.87
CA HIS A 153 12.03 9.41 1.82
C HIS A 153 12.89 8.71 2.87
N PHE A 154 13.95 8.04 2.43
CA PHE A 154 14.86 7.33 3.33
C PHE A 154 16.12 8.14 3.68
N PRO A 155 16.59 8.03 4.95
CA PRO A 155 17.89 8.58 5.35
C PRO A 155 19.04 8.08 4.48
N SER A 156 20.12 8.88 4.43
CA SER A 156 21.36 8.50 3.74
C SER A 156 21.94 7.19 4.29
N GLY A 157 22.51 6.36 3.41
CA GLY A 157 23.08 5.06 3.76
C GLY A 157 22.05 3.91 3.88
N THR A 158 20.77 4.18 3.59
CA THR A 158 19.74 3.13 3.54
C THR A 158 19.99 2.15 2.40
N LYS A 159 19.87 0.86 2.70
CA LYS A 159 19.92 -0.25 1.74
C LYS A 159 18.53 -0.79 1.44
N ALA A 160 18.34 -1.40 0.28
CA ALA A 160 17.05 -1.92 -0.17
C ALA A 160 17.13 -3.33 -0.77
N TRP A 161 16.03 -4.08 -0.63
CA TRP A 161 15.77 -5.38 -1.23
C TRP A 161 14.45 -5.28 -1.99
N LEU A 162 14.54 -5.03 -3.30
CA LEU A 162 13.40 -4.62 -4.12
C LEU A 162 13.18 -5.57 -5.28
N HIS A 163 11.91 -5.83 -5.57
CA HIS A 163 11.45 -6.66 -6.66
C HIS A 163 11.01 -5.77 -7.83
N PRO A 164 11.68 -5.81 -9.00
CA PRO A 164 11.24 -5.05 -10.18
C PRO A 164 9.81 -5.40 -10.57
N HIS A 165 9.01 -4.39 -10.88
CA HIS A 165 7.74 -4.57 -11.54
C HIS A 165 7.98 -4.63 -13.04
N THR A 166 7.61 -5.73 -13.69
CA THR A 166 7.83 -5.89 -15.13
C THR A 166 6.92 -4.96 -15.94
N ASN A 167 7.34 -4.63 -17.16
CA ASN A 167 6.52 -3.77 -18.01
C ASN A 167 5.31 -4.55 -18.56
N ALA A 168 4.21 -3.83 -18.77
CA ALA A 168 3.00 -4.41 -19.33
C ALA A 168 3.23 -5.02 -20.71
N GLN A 169 2.51 -6.12 -20.98
CA GLN A 169 2.50 -6.82 -22.26
C GLN A 169 3.88 -7.35 -22.66
N THR A 170 4.62 -7.88 -21.67
CA THR A 170 5.92 -8.53 -21.88
C THR A 170 5.91 -9.97 -21.32
N GLY A 171 7.05 -10.65 -21.36
CA GLY A 171 7.15 -12.03 -20.89
C GLY A 171 6.44 -13.07 -21.77
N TRP A 172 6.24 -14.26 -21.22
CA TRP A 172 5.55 -15.35 -21.89
C TRP A 172 4.12 -14.96 -22.28
N CYS A 173 3.77 -15.06 -23.57
CA CYS A 173 2.44 -14.74 -24.07
C CYS A 173 1.91 -13.33 -23.66
N ASN A 174 2.80 -12.37 -23.42
CA ASN A 174 2.46 -10.99 -23.00
C ASN A 174 1.65 -10.92 -21.68
N VAL A 175 1.86 -11.87 -20.75
CA VAL A 175 1.09 -11.94 -19.49
C VAL A 175 1.66 -11.06 -18.37
N GLU A 176 2.81 -10.42 -18.56
CA GLU A 176 3.39 -9.53 -17.56
C GLU A 176 2.67 -8.18 -17.49
N PRO A 177 2.57 -7.55 -16.29
CA PRO A 177 3.22 -7.93 -15.03
C PRO A 177 2.53 -9.06 -14.25
N CYS A 178 3.32 -10.03 -13.77
CA CYS A 178 2.85 -11.20 -13.00
C CYS A 178 3.48 -11.33 -11.60
N TYR A 179 4.26 -10.35 -11.15
CA TYR A 179 4.97 -10.39 -9.86
C TYR A 179 5.99 -11.56 -9.72
N GLU A 180 6.59 -12.03 -10.82
CA GLU A 180 7.56 -13.12 -10.81
C GLU A 180 8.95 -12.66 -11.26
N SER A 181 9.61 -11.81 -10.46
CA SER A 181 10.97 -11.35 -10.78
C SER A 181 11.90 -11.48 -9.59
N HIS A 182 13.20 -11.58 -9.87
CA HIS A 182 14.21 -11.69 -8.82
C HIS A 182 14.37 -10.37 -8.07
N TYR A 183 14.63 -10.47 -6.77
CA TYR A 183 14.97 -9.31 -5.96
C TYR A 183 16.35 -8.78 -6.31
N SER A 184 16.45 -7.46 -6.46
CA SER A 184 17.71 -6.72 -6.32
C SER A 184 17.99 -6.56 -4.83
N GLN A 185 19.07 -7.15 -4.34
CA GLN A 185 19.37 -7.27 -2.90
C GLN A 185 20.53 -6.35 -2.50
N ASP A 186 20.42 -5.74 -1.32
CA ASP A 186 21.45 -4.88 -0.72
C ASP A 186 21.92 -3.71 -1.62
N ILE A 187 20.99 -3.22 -2.45
CA ILE A 187 21.23 -2.06 -3.32
C ILE A 187 21.10 -0.77 -2.51
N GLU A 188 21.73 0.31 -2.96
CA GLU A 188 21.51 1.63 -2.37
C GLU A 188 20.05 2.05 -2.56
N ALA A 189 19.43 2.59 -1.51
CA ALA A 189 18.15 3.28 -1.69
C ALA A 189 18.30 4.40 -2.72
N GLY A 190 17.25 4.63 -3.51
CA GLY A 190 17.28 5.57 -4.63
C GLY A 190 17.81 4.98 -5.95
N THR A 191 18.30 3.73 -5.95
CA THR A 191 18.67 3.03 -7.20
C THR A 191 17.43 2.94 -8.11
N PRO A 192 17.50 3.42 -9.37
CA PRO A 192 16.39 3.33 -10.30
C PRO A 192 15.99 1.87 -10.58
N ALA A 193 14.69 1.62 -10.75
CA ALA A 193 14.22 0.32 -11.20
C ALA A 193 14.74 0.02 -12.61
N PRO A 194 15.11 -1.25 -12.88
CA PRO A 194 15.54 -1.65 -14.22
C PRO A 194 14.39 -1.53 -15.23
N GLU A 195 13.14 -1.66 -14.76
CA GLU A 195 11.94 -1.58 -15.56
C GLU A 195 11.22 -0.23 -15.41
N LYS A 196 10.53 0.20 -16.48
CA LYS A 196 9.79 1.48 -16.47
C LYS A 196 8.60 1.45 -15.51
N ALA A 197 8.09 0.26 -15.20
CA ALA A 197 6.99 0.15 -14.26
C ALA A 197 7.45 0.43 -12.81
N GLY A 198 8.70 0.15 -12.44
CA GLY A 198 9.23 0.50 -11.12
C GLY A 198 9.46 -0.72 -10.23
N TRP A 199 9.12 -0.61 -8.94
CA TRP A 199 9.31 -1.67 -7.94
C TRP A 199 7.98 -2.10 -7.35
N SER A 200 7.71 -3.40 -7.32
CA SER A 200 6.52 -3.99 -6.71
C SER A 200 6.54 -3.88 -5.18
N PHE A 201 5.35 -3.89 -4.57
CA PHE A 201 5.23 -4.22 -3.15
C PHE A 201 5.32 -5.73 -2.92
N PRO A 202 5.74 -6.17 -1.70
CA PRO A 202 6.28 -5.33 -0.62
C PRO A 202 7.76 -4.94 -0.89
N ALA A 203 8.18 -3.79 -0.36
CA ALA A 203 9.52 -3.23 -0.57
C ALA A 203 10.27 -3.14 0.78
N LEU A 204 11.40 -3.85 0.91
CA LEU A 204 12.17 -3.95 2.15
C LEU A 204 13.39 -3.03 2.12
N PHE A 205 13.63 -2.34 3.23
CA PHE A 205 14.74 -1.43 3.43
C PHE A 205 15.42 -1.69 4.78
N LYS A 206 16.72 -1.40 4.84
CA LYS A 206 17.51 -1.35 6.07
C LYS A 206 18.05 0.06 6.22
N THR A 207 17.58 0.76 7.25
CA THR A 207 17.93 2.15 7.57
C THR A 207 18.46 2.21 8.98
N ASN A 208 19.64 2.80 9.16
CA ASN A 208 20.39 2.72 10.42
C ASN A 208 20.53 1.24 10.89
N SER A 209 20.12 0.93 12.12
CA SER A 209 20.04 -0.43 12.66
C SER A 209 18.68 -1.11 12.49
N ASN A 210 17.73 -0.47 11.81
CA ASN A 210 16.33 -0.89 11.73
C ASN A 210 15.97 -1.40 10.33
N TRP A 211 14.95 -2.25 10.26
CA TRP A 211 14.33 -2.70 9.04
C TRP A 211 12.98 -2.01 8.85
N VAL A 212 12.66 -1.69 7.60
CA VAL A 212 11.43 -1.02 7.19
C VAL A 212 10.84 -1.76 5.99
N LEU A 213 9.59 -2.22 6.09
CA LEU A 213 8.86 -2.84 4.98
C LEU A 213 7.70 -1.93 4.57
N ILE A 214 7.70 -1.49 3.31
CA ILE A 214 6.61 -0.71 2.73
C ILE A 214 5.70 -1.64 1.94
N THR A 215 4.40 -1.55 2.17
CA THR A 215 3.38 -2.29 1.41
C THR A 215 2.04 -1.56 1.47
N GLU A 216 0.98 -2.19 0.97
CA GLU A 216 -0.39 -1.70 1.10
C GLU A 216 -1.35 -2.78 1.62
N SER A 217 -2.52 -2.35 2.10
CA SER A 217 -3.64 -3.25 2.44
C SER A 217 -4.98 -2.56 2.22
N GLY A 218 -6.05 -3.35 2.11
CA GLY A 218 -7.39 -2.84 1.83
C GLY A 218 -7.55 -2.37 0.38
N VAL A 219 -6.88 -3.02 -0.57
CA VAL A 219 -7.09 -2.80 -2.00
C VAL A 219 -8.42 -3.44 -2.42
N GLY A 220 -9.45 -2.61 -2.53
CA GLY A 220 -10.80 -3.02 -2.91
C GLY A 220 -11.08 -2.86 -4.41
N PRO A 221 -12.30 -3.16 -4.86
CA PRO A 221 -12.67 -3.11 -6.28
C PRO A 221 -12.66 -1.71 -6.88
N THR A 222 -12.62 -0.66 -6.06
CA THR A 222 -12.61 0.74 -6.51
C THR A 222 -11.22 1.36 -6.54
N TYR A 223 -10.17 0.60 -6.20
CA TYR A 223 -8.79 1.06 -6.21
C TYR A 223 -7.88 0.11 -7.01
N CYS A 224 -6.75 0.61 -7.50
CA CYS A 224 -5.77 -0.20 -8.19
C CYS A 224 -4.68 -0.72 -7.24
N GLY A 225 -4.10 -1.88 -7.55
CA GLY A 225 -2.81 -2.26 -6.98
C GLY A 225 -1.78 -1.17 -7.28
N SER A 226 -1.04 -0.76 -6.27
CA SER A 226 -0.04 0.31 -6.34
C SER A 226 1.36 -0.27 -6.29
N ARG A 227 2.35 0.53 -6.66
CA ARG A 227 3.77 0.16 -6.64
C ARG A 227 4.64 1.39 -6.39
N LEU A 228 5.95 1.21 -6.27
CA LEU A 228 6.90 2.32 -6.23
C LEU A 228 7.36 2.68 -7.66
N ALA A 229 7.46 3.97 -7.95
CA ALA A 229 7.88 4.49 -9.24
C ALA A 229 9.32 4.07 -9.62
N GLN A 230 9.64 4.14 -10.92
CA GLN A 230 10.96 3.79 -11.45
C GLN A 230 12.11 4.61 -10.83
N PHE A 231 11.91 5.92 -10.70
CA PHE A 231 12.94 6.83 -10.22
C PHE A 231 12.64 7.27 -8.80
N SER A 232 13.68 7.26 -7.96
CA SER A 232 13.60 7.65 -6.56
C SER A 232 14.75 8.59 -6.23
N PRO A 233 14.79 9.79 -6.85
CA PRO A 233 15.84 10.76 -6.61
C PRO A 233 15.90 11.08 -5.12
N ASP A 234 17.12 11.28 -4.62
CA ASP A 234 17.36 11.54 -3.21
C ASP A 234 16.80 10.46 -2.25
N ARG A 235 16.65 9.20 -2.72
CA ARG A 235 16.08 8.10 -1.92
C ARG A 235 14.61 8.32 -1.53
N GLU A 236 13.90 9.22 -2.22
CA GLU A 236 12.46 9.42 -2.08
C GLU A 236 11.70 8.55 -3.09
N TYR A 237 11.04 7.51 -2.58
CA TYR A 237 10.21 6.61 -3.39
C TYR A 237 8.78 7.13 -3.46
N PHE A 238 8.16 7.05 -4.64
CA PHE A 238 6.81 7.60 -4.88
C PHE A 238 5.83 6.50 -5.24
N ILE A 239 4.57 6.63 -4.83
CA ILE A 239 3.49 5.76 -5.33
C ILE A 239 3.31 5.97 -6.84
N ALA A 240 3.17 4.86 -7.56
CA ALA A 240 2.79 4.80 -8.96
C ALA A 240 1.60 3.86 -9.14
N PHE A 241 0.70 4.24 -10.05
CA PHE A 241 -0.45 3.43 -10.49
C PHE A 241 -0.09 2.56 -11.70
N PRO A 242 -0.96 1.59 -12.07
CA PRO A 242 -0.75 0.72 -13.23
C PRO A 242 -0.41 1.46 -14.53
N GLN A 243 0.41 0.84 -15.38
CA GLN A 243 0.64 1.28 -16.75
C GLN A 243 -0.62 1.05 -17.59
N ALA A 244 -0.82 1.86 -18.62
CA ALA A 244 -2.00 1.73 -19.49
C ALA A 244 -2.14 0.36 -20.19
N GLY A 245 -1.03 -0.37 -20.39
CA GLY A 245 -1.03 -1.70 -21.01
C GLY A 245 -1.41 -2.85 -20.06
N GLU A 246 -1.64 -2.58 -18.77
CA GLU A 246 -2.00 -3.61 -17.78
C GLU A 246 -3.51 -3.90 -17.75
N THR A 247 -4.30 -3.20 -18.57
CA THR A 247 -5.76 -3.39 -18.57
C THR A 247 -6.15 -4.73 -19.20
N THR A 248 -7.05 -5.45 -18.52
CA THR A 248 -7.58 -6.75 -19.00
C THR A 248 -8.76 -6.58 -19.97
N MET A 249 -9.32 -5.38 -20.05
CA MET A 249 -10.41 -5.03 -20.96
C MET A 249 -10.11 -3.68 -21.61
N LYS A 250 -10.55 -3.51 -22.86
CA LYS A 250 -10.32 -2.30 -23.66
C LYS A 250 -10.72 -1.00 -22.95
N ASP A 251 -11.83 -1.03 -22.21
CA ASP A 251 -12.42 0.14 -21.55
C ASP A 251 -12.26 0.12 -20.02
N ALA A 252 -11.41 -0.78 -19.48
CA ALA A 252 -11.15 -0.81 -18.05
C ALA A 252 -10.38 0.45 -17.61
N PRO A 253 -10.78 1.09 -16.49
CA PRO A 253 -10.06 2.24 -15.97
C PRO A 253 -8.67 1.80 -15.46
N VAL A 254 -7.63 2.53 -15.88
CA VAL A 254 -6.25 2.35 -15.37
C VAL A 254 -6.11 3.00 -13.99
N PHE A 255 -6.74 4.16 -13.83
CA PHE A 255 -6.68 4.95 -12.61
C PHE A 255 -7.88 4.62 -11.71
N PRO A 256 -7.66 4.63 -10.38
CA PRO A 256 -8.71 4.28 -9.42
C PRO A 256 -9.85 5.30 -9.48
N GLN A 257 -11.08 4.80 -9.37
CA GLN A 257 -12.29 5.61 -9.43
C GLN A 257 -13.42 5.04 -8.56
N SER A 258 -14.18 5.93 -7.93
CA SER A 258 -15.31 5.57 -7.05
C SER A 258 -16.29 6.73 -6.89
N VAL A 259 -17.49 6.43 -6.42
CA VAL A 259 -18.38 7.43 -5.79
C VAL A 259 -17.95 7.69 -4.34
N LEU A 260 -18.43 8.79 -3.75
CA LEU A 260 -18.14 9.17 -2.36
C LEU A 260 -19.20 8.63 -1.39
N PRO A 261 -18.84 8.36 -0.12
CA PRO A 261 -17.51 8.50 0.47
C PRO A 261 -16.56 7.40 0.00
N TRP A 262 -15.28 7.75 -0.15
CA TRP A 262 -14.28 6.84 -0.71
C TRP A 262 -12.98 6.91 0.08
N GLN A 263 -12.45 5.75 0.44
CA GLN A 263 -11.20 5.63 1.18
C GLN A 263 -10.16 4.90 0.32
N THR A 264 -8.94 5.43 0.29
CA THR A 264 -7.80 4.77 -0.35
C THR A 264 -7.37 3.55 0.46
N PRO A 265 -6.69 2.57 -0.16
CA PRO A 265 -5.96 1.55 0.58
C PRO A 265 -5.02 2.18 1.61
N TRP A 266 -4.68 1.41 2.64
CA TRP A 266 -3.67 1.78 3.61
C TRP A 266 -2.29 1.70 2.96
N ARG A 267 -1.47 2.74 3.13
CA ARG A 267 -0.02 2.69 2.95
C ARG A 267 0.59 2.26 4.27
N ILE A 268 1.31 1.14 4.27
CA ILE A 268 1.82 0.48 5.47
C ILE A 268 3.34 0.58 5.49
N ILE A 269 3.87 0.93 6.67
CA ILE A 269 5.29 1.04 6.97
C ILE A 269 5.55 0.21 8.25
N ILE A 270 5.92 -1.05 8.08
CA ILE A 270 6.29 -1.94 9.21
C ILE A 270 7.74 -1.64 9.57
N VAL A 271 8.02 -1.46 10.87
CA VAL A 271 9.35 -1.04 11.34
C VAL A 271 9.78 -1.83 12.55
N GLY A 272 11.00 -2.36 12.52
CA GLY A 272 11.60 -3.02 13.69
C GLY A 272 12.84 -3.82 13.35
N ASN A 273 13.07 -4.91 14.09
CA ASN A 273 14.04 -5.92 13.70
C ASN A 273 13.44 -6.88 12.66
N LEU A 274 14.22 -7.79 12.10
CA LEU A 274 13.71 -8.77 11.13
C LEU A 274 12.58 -9.65 11.69
N GLY A 275 12.59 -9.96 12.98
CA GLY A 275 11.49 -10.68 13.63
C GLY A 275 10.18 -9.90 13.52
N THR A 276 10.19 -8.60 13.82
CA THR A 276 9.03 -7.71 13.62
C THR A 276 8.54 -7.73 12.17
N ILE A 277 9.45 -7.66 11.19
CA ILE A 277 9.07 -7.70 9.77
C ILE A 277 8.37 -9.03 9.42
N VAL A 278 8.92 -10.15 9.87
CA VAL A 278 8.41 -11.49 9.56
C VAL A 278 7.09 -11.77 10.27
N GLU A 279 6.98 -11.40 11.55
CA GLU A 279 5.87 -11.75 12.43
C GLU A 279 4.69 -10.78 12.34
N SER A 280 4.89 -9.57 11.79
CA SER A 280 3.83 -8.55 11.69
C SER A 280 2.58 -9.08 10.97
N THR A 281 1.44 -8.71 11.55
CA THR A 281 0.09 -8.93 11.02
C THR A 281 -0.52 -7.63 10.48
N LEU A 282 0.23 -6.54 10.40
CA LEU A 282 -0.33 -5.21 10.11
C LEU A 282 -1.05 -5.13 8.75
N VAL A 283 -0.66 -5.97 7.79
CA VAL A 283 -1.36 -6.12 6.50
C VAL A 283 -2.77 -6.68 6.70
N THR A 284 -2.94 -7.74 7.50
CA THR A 284 -4.26 -8.33 7.79
C THR A 284 -5.05 -7.48 8.79
N ASP A 285 -4.38 -6.84 9.75
CA ASP A 285 -5.00 -5.93 10.73
C ASP A 285 -5.74 -4.75 10.06
N LEU A 286 -5.29 -4.35 8.87
CA LEU A 286 -5.83 -3.24 8.09
C LEU A 286 -6.59 -3.67 6.83
N ALA A 287 -6.78 -4.97 6.64
CA ALA A 287 -7.55 -5.51 5.52
C ALA A 287 -9.05 -5.29 5.72
N TYR A 288 -9.83 -5.48 4.66
CA TYR A 288 -11.29 -5.52 4.80
C TYR A 288 -11.70 -6.76 5.61
N PRO A 289 -12.73 -6.63 6.47
CA PRO A 289 -13.24 -7.77 7.21
C PRO A 289 -13.81 -8.82 6.26
N GLN A 290 -13.74 -10.07 6.69
CA GLN A 290 -14.35 -11.20 5.99
C GLN A 290 -15.86 -10.97 5.79
N GLN A 291 -16.35 -11.23 4.58
CA GLN A 291 -17.77 -11.06 4.22
C GLN A 291 -18.59 -12.36 4.27
N VAL A 292 -17.93 -13.52 4.34
CA VAL A 292 -18.57 -14.83 4.36
C VAL A 292 -18.67 -15.33 5.80
N SER A 293 -19.86 -15.68 6.29
CA SER A 293 -20.04 -16.08 7.69
C SER A 293 -19.69 -17.55 7.98
N ASN A 294 -19.98 -18.46 7.05
CA ASN A 294 -19.65 -19.89 7.18
C ASN A 294 -18.42 -20.22 6.32
N THR A 295 -17.36 -20.72 6.96
CA THR A 295 -16.11 -21.14 6.28
C THR A 295 -15.75 -22.60 6.55
N ASP A 296 -16.67 -23.43 7.08
CA ASP A 296 -16.42 -24.84 7.42
C ASP A 296 -16.00 -25.70 6.21
N PHE A 297 -16.34 -25.24 5.00
CA PHE A 297 -15.96 -25.87 3.75
C PHE A 297 -14.50 -25.58 3.35
N VAL A 298 -13.87 -24.55 3.92
CA VAL A 298 -12.49 -24.18 3.63
C VAL A 298 -11.56 -25.05 4.47
N LYS A 299 -10.91 -26.01 3.81
CA LYS A 299 -9.98 -26.95 4.45
C LYS A 299 -8.57 -26.74 3.87
N PRO A 300 -7.62 -26.18 4.64
CA PRO A 300 -6.23 -26.14 4.21
C PRO A 300 -5.65 -27.56 4.12
N GLY A 301 -4.77 -27.81 3.16
CA GLY A 301 -4.12 -29.10 3.02
C GLY A 301 -3.02 -29.10 1.97
N LYS A 302 -2.45 -30.28 1.73
CA LYS A 302 -1.38 -30.49 0.75
C LYS A 302 -1.96 -31.05 -0.54
N ALA A 303 -1.35 -30.67 -1.67
CA ALA A 303 -1.71 -31.18 -2.98
C ALA A 303 -0.55 -31.91 -3.62
N SER A 304 -0.81 -33.07 -4.23
CA SER A 304 0.11 -33.62 -5.23
C SER A 304 -0.01 -32.80 -6.52
N TRP A 305 1.11 -32.52 -7.18
CA TRP A 305 1.13 -31.68 -8.39
C TRP A 305 2.07 -32.27 -9.44
N SER A 306 1.50 -32.69 -10.57
CA SER A 306 2.25 -33.37 -11.64
C SER A 306 3.01 -32.41 -12.56
N TRP A 307 2.36 -31.29 -12.92
CA TRP A 307 2.87 -30.35 -13.92
C TRP A 307 4.21 -29.72 -13.52
N ILE A 308 4.45 -29.46 -12.23
CA ILE A 308 5.70 -28.82 -11.79
C ILE A 308 6.95 -29.62 -12.20
N LEU A 309 6.90 -30.95 -12.20
CA LEU A 309 8.00 -31.83 -12.59
C LEU A 309 7.89 -32.29 -14.05
N TYR A 310 6.70 -32.74 -14.48
CA TYR A 310 6.50 -33.40 -15.77
C TYR A 310 5.91 -32.50 -16.85
N LYS A 311 5.63 -31.24 -16.54
CA LYS A 311 5.19 -30.19 -17.47
C LYS A 311 3.92 -30.58 -18.24
N ASP A 312 3.72 -29.98 -19.41
CA ASP A 312 2.49 -30.06 -20.21
C ASP A 312 2.12 -31.48 -20.65
N GLU A 313 3.11 -32.36 -20.78
CA GLU A 313 2.96 -33.76 -21.18
C GLU A 313 2.30 -34.61 -20.09
N SER A 314 2.40 -34.14 -18.83
CA SER A 314 1.82 -34.82 -17.68
C SER A 314 0.30 -34.66 -17.60
N VAL A 315 -0.28 -33.73 -18.35
CA VAL A 315 -1.70 -33.39 -18.31
C VAL A 315 -2.52 -34.40 -19.14
N ILE A 316 -2.41 -35.66 -18.77
CA ILE A 316 -3.14 -36.79 -19.36
C ILE A 316 -3.74 -37.63 -18.24
N TYR A 317 -4.86 -38.29 -18.53
CA TYR A 317 -5.68 -39.00 -17.56
C TYR A 317 -4.88 -39.97 -16.68
N ASP A 318 -4.03 -40.81 -17.26
CA ASP A 318 -3.33 -41.87 -16.53
C ASP A 318 -2.31 -41.30 -15.53
N VAL A 319 -1.63 -40.21 -15.88
CA VAL A 319 -0.71 -39.54 -14.97
C VAL A 319 -1.47 -38.87 -13.83
N GLN A 320 -2.62 -38.24 -14.11
CA GLN A 320 -3.43 -37.65 -13.05
C GLN A 320 -3.96 -38.71 -12.08
N LYS A 321 -4.39 -39.87 -12.59
CA LYS A 321 -4.76 -41.01 -11.74
C LYS A 321 -3.61 -41.46 -10.84
N GLN A 322 -2.39 -41.59 -11.39
CA GLN A 322 -1.21 -41.93 -10.59
C GLN A 322 -0.92 -40.88 -9.50
N TYR A 323 -1.15 -39.59 -9.77
CA TYR A 323 -0.96 -38.53 -8.79
C TYR A 323 -2.07 -38.50 -7.73
N ILE A 324 -3.30 -38.87 -8.08
CA ILE A 324 -4.39 -39.10 -7.11
C ILE A 324 -4.05 -40.27 -6.19
N ASP A 325 -3.58 -41.39 -6.75
CA ASP A 325 -3.13 -42.55 -5.98
C ASP A 325 -1.94 -42.16 -5.07
N PHE A 326 -1.01 -41.33 -5.57
CA PHE A 326 0.11 -40.81 -4.79
C PHE A 326 -0.36 -39.88 -3.66
N ALA A 327 -1.30 -38.97 -3.90
CA ALA A 327 -1.89 -38.14 -2.85
C ALA A 327 -2.55 -39.01 -1.77
N SER A 328 -3.32 -40.02 -2.18
CA SER A 328 -3.96 -40.98 -1.27
C SER A 328 -2.92 -41.74 -0.44
N TRP A 329 -1.86 -42.24 -1.08
CA TRP A 329 -0.76 -42.92 -0.39
C TRP A 329 -0.02 -42.02 0.62
N MET A 330 0.16 -40.73 0.27
CA MET A 330 0.77 -39.73 1.16
C MET A 330 -0.17 -39.23 2.26
N GLY A 331 -1.47 -39.56 2.20
CA GLY A 331 -2.49 -38.99 3.06
C GLY A 331 -2.69 -37.49 2.85
N TRP A 332 -2.55 -37.01 1.60
CA TRP A 332 -2.81 -35.62 1.22
C TRP A 332 -4.24 -35.46 0.70
N ASP A 333 -4.91 -34.39 1.10
CA ASP A 333 -6.32 -34.16 0.81
C ASP A 333 -6.60 -33.71 -0.64
N TYR A 334 -5.56 -33.28 -1.37
CA TYR A 334 -5.73 -32.65 -2.69
C TYR A 334 -4.80 -33.24 -3.76
N CYS A 335 -5.25 -33.13 -5.01
CA CYS A 335 -4.44 -33.30 -6.21
C CYS A 335 -4.75 -32.16 -7.18
N LEU A 336 -3.73 -31.42 -7.62
CA LEU A 336 -3.87 -30.35 -8.60
C LEU A 336 -3.72 -30.91 -10.01
N ILE A 337 -4.80 -30.86 -10.79
CA ILE A 337 -4.81 -31.09 -12.24
C ILE A 337 -4.65 -29.72 -12.91
N ASP A 338 -3.45 -29.46 -13.42
CA ASP A 338 -3.06 -28.15 -13.96
C ASP A 338 -3.42 -28.00 -15.45
N ALA A 339 -2.93 -26.92 -16.07
CA ALA A 339 -3.25 -26.37 -17.37
C ALA A 339 -3.61 -27.37 -18.48
N ASP A 340 -4.46 -26.96 -19.42
CA ASP A 340 -4.90 -27.73 -20.59
C ASP A 340 -5.75 -28.98 -20.32
N TRP A 341 -6.09 -29.33 -19.08
CA TRP A 341 -6.91 -30.52 -18.79
C TRP A 341 -8.21 -30.56 -19.60
N HIS A 342 -8.83 -29.39 -19.83
CA HIS A 342 -10.08 -29.25 -20.58
C HIS A 342 -9.94 -29.64 -22.06
N ILE A 343 -8.75 -29.55 -22.63
CA ILE A 343 -8.45 -29.94 -24.02
C ILE A 343 -7.84 -31.35 -24.08
N LYS A 344 -6.89 -31.66 -23.18
CA LYS A 344 -6.12 -32.92 -23.21
C LYS A 344 -6.82 -34.11 -22.56
N ILE A 345 -7.64 -33.86 -21.54
CA ILE A 345 -8.39 -34.89 -20.80
C ILE A 345 -9.88 -34.81 -21.16
N GLY A 346 -10.43 -33.59 -21.14
CA GLY A 346 -11.84 -33.32 -21.41
C GLY A 346 -12.73 -33.55 -20.19
N TYR A 347 -13.88 -32.86 -20.16
CA TYR A 347 -14.82 -32.87 -19.03
C TYR A 347 -15.32 -34.27 -18.64
N GLU A 348 -15.67 -35.10 -19.62
CA GLU A 348 -16.22 -36.45 -19.36
C GLU A 348 -15.20 -37.36 -18.67
N ARG A 349 -13.94 -37.32 -19.11
CA ARG A 349 -12.88 -38.13 -18.48
C ARG A 349 -12.43 -37.54 -17.16
N LEU A 350 -12.42 -36.20 -17.02
CA LEU A 350 -12.14 -35.57 -15.73
C LEU A 350 -13.15 -36.01 -14.66
N GLN A 351 -14.43 -36.13 -15.02
CA GLN A 351 -15.47 -36.61 -14.10
C GLN A 351 -15.20 -38.03 -13.59
N GLN A 352 -14.43 -38.85 -14.30
CA GLN A 352 -14.05 -40.18 -13.84
C GLN A 352 -12.89 -40.17 -12.84
N LEU A 353 -12.21 -39.03 -12.66
CA LEU A 353 -11.10 -38.84 -11.70
C LEU A 353 -11.57 -38.22 -10.37
N ILE A 354 -12.74 -37.58 -10.35
CA ILE A 354 -13.38 -36.95 -9.19
C ILE A 354 -14.38 -37.94 -8.59
#